data_AF-A0A3C0G447-F1
#
_entry.id   AF-A0A3C0G447-F1
#
_cell.length_a   1.000
_cell.length_b   1.000
_cell.length_c   1.000
_cell.angle_alpha   90.00
_cell.angle_beta   90.00
_cell.angle_gamma   90.00
#
_symmetry.space_group_name_H-M   'P 1'
#
loop_
_entity.id
_entity.type
_entity.pdbx_description
1 polymer ?
#
loop_
_entity_poly.entity_id
_entity_poly.type
_entity_poly.pdbx_seq_one_letter_code
_entity_poly.pdbx_strand_id
1 'polypeptide(L)' 'MKLHLTGPSNTKLNDTITITGSKSESNRSLLLSALFSDITIENISNSDDAQVMAKGLKISEGTVDIHHAGTAMRFLTG' A
#
# COMPACT_ATOMS: atom_id res chain seq x y z
N MET A 1 -1.39 26.10 -5.73
CA MET A 1 -2.57 25.29 -6.09
C MET A 1 -3.83 26.07 -5.69
N LYS A 2 -4.73 26.42 -6.62
CA LYS A 2 -6.07 26.89 -6.27
C LYS A 2 -6.96 25.65 -6.14
N LEU A 3 -7.27 25.24 -4.92
CA LEU A 3 -8.11 24.07 -4.67
C LEU A 3 -9.53 24.52 -4.35
N HIS A 4 -10.49 24.07 -5.16
CA HIS A 4 -11.92 24.22 -4.89
C HIS A 4 -12.48 22.83 -4.59
N LEU A 5 -12.92 22.64 -3.35
CA LEU A 5 -13.62 21.42 -2.92
C LEU A 5 -15.04 21.84 -2.56
N THR A 6 -16.02 21.33 -3.30
CA THR A 6 -17.44 21.45 -2.97
C THR A 6 -17.98 20.08 -2.62
N GLY A 7 -18.70 19.97 -1.49
CA GLY A 7 -19.39 18.74 -1.13
C GLY A 7 -20.60 18.46 -2.02
N PRO A 8 -21.13 17.23 -1.99
CA PRO A 8 -22.35 16.89 -2.72
C PRO A 8 -23.52 17.74 -2.21
N SER A 9 -24.41 18.14 -3.12
CA SER A 9 -25.63 18.89 -2.80
C SER A 9 -26.65 18.08 -1.99
N ASN A 10 -26.52 16.75 -1.98
CA ASN A 10 -27.31 15.82 -1.18
C ASN A 10 -26.45 15.20 -0.07
N THR A 11 -26.96 15.19 1.16
CA THR A 11 -26.25 14.72 2.35
C THR A 11 -26.43 13.21 2.62
N LYS A 12 -27.34 12.54 1.90
CA LYS A 12 -27.52 11.09 1.99
C LYS A 12 -26.73 10.39 0.89
N LEU A 13 -25.71 9.63 1.29
CA LEU A 13 -24.96 8.75 0.41
C LEU A 13 -25.56 7.34 0.50
N ASN A 14 -26.19 6.87 -0.56
CA ASN A 14 -26.72 5.50 -0.69
C ASN A 14 -25.91 4.76 -1.75
N ASP A 15 -24.71 4.31 -1.39
CA ASP A 15 -23.80 3.65 -2.32
C ASP A 15 -22.92 2.62 -1.58
N THR A 16 -22.33 1.69 -2.32
CA THR A 16 -21.34 0.74 -1.81
C THR A 16 -19.95 1.28 -2.10
N ILE A 17 -19.20 1.62 -1.04
CA ILE A 17 -17.83 2.09 -1.18
C ILE A 17 -16.88 0.96 -0.88
N THR A 18 -16.03 0.63 -1.86
CA THR A 18 -14.89 -0.26 -1.61
C THR A 18 -13.70 0.55 -1.12
N ILE A 19 -13.19 0.19 0.05
CA ILE A 19 -11.99 0.78 0.62
C ILE A 19 -10.83 -0.19 0.39
N THR A 20 -9.71 0.34 -0.10
CA THR A 20 -8.49 -0.45 -0.28
C THR A 20 -7.94 -0.93 1.06
N GLY A 21 -7.13 -1.98 1.06
CA GLY A 21 -6.52 -2.49 2.28
C GLY A 21 -5.76 -1.46 3.09
N SER A 22 -5.62 -1.75 4.38
CA SER A 22 -4.81 -0.97 5.30
C SER A 22 -3.36 -0.94 4.85
N LYS A 23 -2.76 0.25 4.80
CA LYS A 23 -1.34 0.45 4.48
C LYS A 23 -0.42 -0.38 5.37
N SER A 24 -0.67 -0.31 6.68
CA SER A 24 0.17 -0.96 7.69
C SER A 24 0.00 -2.48 7.70
N GLU A 25 -1.20 -3.00 7.40
CA GLU A 25 -1.42 -4.44 7.30
C GLU A 25 -0.87 -4.97 5.98
N SER A 26 -1.08 -4.28 4.88
CA SER A 26 -0.55 -4.65 3.56
C SER A 26 0.96 -4.84 3.58
N ASN A 27 1.70 -3.89 4.15
CA ASN A 27 3.16 -4.01 4.28
C ASN A 27 3.60 -5.24 5.08
N ARG A 28 2.89 -5.56 6.16
CA ARG A 28 3.20 -6.72 7.00
C ARG A 28 2.84 -8.03 6.30
N SER A 29 1.67 -8.11 5.69
CA SER A 29 1.25 -9.27 4.91
C SER A 29 2.20 -9.51 3.75
N LEU A 30 2.62 -8.45 3.04
CA LEU A 30 3.61 -8.54 1.97
C LEU A 30 4.93 -9.13 2.46
N LEU A 31 5.45 -8.64 3.59
CA LEU A 31 6.66 -9.21 4.21
C LEU A 31 6.48 -10.69 4.54
N LEU A 32 5.34 -11.07 5.14
CA LEU A 32 5.05 -12.47 5.46
C LEU A 32 4.96 -13.33 4.19
N SER A 33 4.33 -12.84 3.12
CA SER A 33 4.26 -13.58 1.84
C SER A 33 5.62 -13.78 1.17
N ALA A 34 6.59 -12.90 1.42
CA ALA A 34 7.95 -13.11 0.94
C ALA A 34 8.70 -14.19 1.74
N LEU A 35 8.32 -14.40 3.00
CA LEU A 35 8.90 -15.41 3.88
C LEU A 35 8.22 -16.78 3.75
N PHE A 36 6.96 -16.83 3.33
CA PHE A 36 6.16 -18.05 3.20
C PHE A 36 5.48 -18.11 1.83
N SER A 37 5.84 -19.10 1.02
CA SER A 37 5.43 -19.21 -0.40
C SER A 37 3.94 -19.40 -0.64
N ASP A 38 3.18 -19.84 0.37
CA ASP A 38 1.79 -20.28 0.21
C ASP A 38 0.77 -19.23 0.69
N ILE A 39 1.19 -17.95 0.78
CA ILE A 39 0.31 -16.85 1.18
C ILE A 39 -0.14 -16.06 -0.04
N THR A 40 -1.46 -16.05 -0.28
CA THR A 40 -2.10 -15.12 -1.22
C THR A 40 -2.71 -13.96 -0.45
N ILE A 41 -2.47 -12.74 -0.91
CA ILE A 41 -2.99 -11.52 -0.27
C ILE A 41 -3.99 -10.86 -1.22
N GLU A 42 -5.20 -10.65 -0.72
CA GLU A 42 -6.23 -9.88 -1.41
C GLU A 42 -6.33 -8.46 -0.87
N ASN A 43 -6.89 -7.55 -1.68
CA ASN A 43 -7.15 -6.15 -1.29
C ASN A 43 -5.92 -5.43 -0.71
N ILE A 44 -4.75 -5.55 -1.34
CA ILE A 44 -3.56 -4.78 -0.95
C ILE A 44 -3.85 -3.28 -1.05
N SER A 45 -3.36 -2.52 -0.08
CA SER A 45 -3.43 -1.06 -0.07
C SER A 45 -2.84 -0.47 -1.35
N ASN A 46 -3.52 0.51 -1.93
CA ASN A 46 -2.99 1.27 -3.07
C ASN A 46 -2.01 2.38 -2.65
N SER A 47 -1.67 2.50 -1.36
CA SER A 47 -0.72 3.49 -0.86
C SER A 47 0.69 3.30 -1.41
N ASP A 48 1.43 4.41 -1.54
CA ASP A 48 2.81 4.40 -2.04
C ASP A 48 3.71 3.44 -1.25
N ASP A 49 3.59 3.40 0.10
CA ASP A 49 4.35 2.46 0.92
C ASP A 49 4.13 1.00 0.49
N ALA A 50 2.86 0.58 0.32
CA ALA A 50 2.53 -0.80 -0.03
C ALA A 50 2.98 -1.16 -1.45
N GLN A 51 2.88 -0.22 -2.40
CA GLN A 51 3.35 -0.43 -3.77
C GLN A 51 4.88 -0.55 -3.82
N VAL A 52 5.61 0.32 -3.09
CA VAL A 52 7.07 0.25 -3.00
C VAL A 52 7.50 -1.05 -2.31
N MET A 53 6.86 -1.44 -1.21
CA MET A 53 7.14 -2.71 -0.51
C MET A 53 7.00 -3.91 -1.45
N ALA A 54 5.88 -4.01 -2.19
CA ALA A 54 5.63 -5.11 -3.11
C ALA A 54 6.63 -5.16 -4.28
N LYS A 55 7.14 -4.01 -4.74
CA LYS A 55 8.20 -3.94 -5.76
C LYS A 55 9.56 -4.31 -5.19
N GLY A 56 9.90 -3.76 -4.02
CA GLY A 56 11.18 -3.98 -3.35
C GLY A 56 11.42 -5.43 -2.96
N LEU A 57 10.39 -6.13 -2.49
CA LEU A 57 10.47 -7.56 -2.16
C LEU A 57 10.82 -8.47 -3.35
N LYS A 58 10.64 -7.98 -4.60
CA LYS A 58 10.98 -8.73 -5.82
C LYS A 58 12.41 -8.47 -6.30
N ILE A 59 13.12 -7.53 -5.69
CA ILE A 59 14.48 -7.15 -6.06
C ILE A 59 15.44 -7.93 -5.14
N SER A 60 16.16 -8.90 -5.71
CA SER A 60 17.14 -9.69 -4.96
C SER A 60 18.51 -9.01 -4.87
N GLU A 61 18.86 -8.16 -5.83
CA GLU A 61 20.14 -7.47 -5.93
C GLU A 61 19.97 -6.09 -6.56
N GLY A 62 20.81 -5.13 -6.17
CA GLY A 62 20.81 -3.77 -6.72
C GLY A 62 20.11 -2.75 -5.83
N THR A 63 19.47 -1.75 -6.44
CA THR A 63 18.89 -0.60 -5.74
C THR A 63 17.36 -0.70 -5.68
N VAL A 64 16.80 -0.52 -4.48
CA VAL A 64 15.37 -0.31 -4.28
C VAL A 64 15.12 1.19 -4.10
N ASP A 65 14.33 1.79 -5.00
CA ASP A 65 13.90 3.18 -4.86
C ASP A 65 12.70 3.28 -3.91
N ILE A 66 12.95 3.82 -2.71
CA ILE A 66 11.96 3.91 -1.64
C ILE A 66 11.14 5.20 -1.64
N HIS A 67 11.46 6.21 -2.47
CA HIS A 67 10.80 7.52 -2.47
C HIS A 67 10.57 8.09 -1.05
N HIS A 68 9.31 8.11 -0.59
CA HIS A 68 8.90 8.55 0.76
C HIS A 68 8.29 7.41 1.59
N ALA A 69 8.43 6.15 1.14
CA ALA A 69 7.91 4.95 1.79
C ALA A 69 8.80 4.50 2.96
N GLY A 70 8.72 5.23 4.08
CA GLY A 70 9.54 4.94 5.25
C GLY A 70 9.29 3.55 5.88
N THR A 71 8.10 2.98 5.70
CA THR A 71 7.80 1.61 6.19
C THR A 71 8.51 0.58 5.32
N ALA A 72 8.44 0.73 4.00
CA ALA A 72 9.11 -0.16 3.06
C ALA A 72 10.62 -0.12 3.27
N MET A 73 11.22 1.07 3.44
CA MET A 73 12.65 1.20 3.74
C MET A 73 13.06 0.35 4.95
N ARG A 74 12.34 0.46 6.08
CA ARG A 74 12.69 -0.26 7.32
C ARG A 74 12.56 -1.78 7.18
N PHE A 75 11.60 -2.27 6.41
CA PHE A 75 11.39 -3.72 6.23
C PHE A 75 12.29 -4.35 5.17
N LEU A 76 12.70 -3.58 4.14
CA LEU A 76 13.48 -4.10 3.00
C LEU A 76 14.99 -4.10 3.23
N THR A 77 15.48 -3.36 4.24
CA THR A 77 16.92 -3.32 4.58
C THR A 77 17.28 -4.20 5.78
N GLY A 78 16.35 -5.04 6.24
CA GLY A 78 16.52 -5.94 7.38
C GLY A 78 17.27 -7.22 7.03
#